data_AF-A0A023UC91-F1
#
_entry.id   AF-A0A023UC91-F1
#
_cell.length_a   1.000
_cell.length_b   1.000
_cell.length_c   1.000
_cell.angle_alpha   90.00
_cell.angle_beta   90.00
_cell.angle_gamma   90.00
#
_symmetry.space_group_name_H-M   'P 1'
#
loop_
_entity.id
_entity.type
_entity.pdbx_description
1 polymer ?
#
loop_
_entity_poly.entity_id
_entity_poly.type
_entity_poly.pdbx_seq_one_letter_code
_entity_poly.pdbx_strand_id
1 'polypeptide(L)'
;LPDEAKRFATITEEFQTISSKMFQAKTAVKATHLRAPPFLLNRFNRMDERLELIQRALEIYLETKRQLFPRFYFISNDDMLEILGNAKRPDLVQTHLKKLFDNLYKLELKRVGKTLNRWQGSGMYSDDGEFVEFQQVLYIDGPSERWLRQVEEYMFTVMKELLKLTRRSLKKLIGNREKWIFLWPGQMVLTTAQIQWTTECTRSLIHCNMVDQKKPLRKLKRKQIKVLSKLSEMSRKELTKIMRL
;
A
#
# COMPACT_ATOMS: atom_id res chain seq x y z
N LEU A 1 24.32 -2.00 -3.84
CA LEU A 1 25.38 -1.01 -4.11
C LEU A 1 26.58 -1.23 -3.18
N PRO A 2 27.25 -2.41 -3.25
CA PRO A 2 28.35 -2.73 -2.35
C PRO A 2 29.62 -1.90 -2.62
N ASP A 3 29.88 -1.57 -3.87
CA ASP A 3 31.07 -0.79 -4.24
C ASP A 3 30.90 0.69 -3.90
N GLU A 4 29.70 1.24 -4.10
CA GLU A 4 29.35 2.60 -3.66
C GLU A 4 29.42 2.71 -2.14
N ALA A 5 28.96 1.69 -1.40
CA ALA A 5 29.06 1.66 0.05
C ALA A 5 30.52 1.68 0.54
N LYS A 6 31.42 0.92 -0.10
CA LYS A 6 32.86 0.97 0.19
C LYS A 6 33.45 2.35 -0.10
N ARG A 7 33.12 2.94 -1.26
CA ARG A 7 33.58 4.30 -1.62
C ARG A 7 33.10 5.34 -0.61
N PHE A 8 31.84 5.26 -0.20
CA PHE A 8 31.27 6.14 0.82
C PHE A 8 31.98 6.00 2.17
N ALA A 9 32.29 4.77 2.59
CA ALA A 9 33.05 4.52 3.82
C ALA A 9 34.44 5.16 3.78
N THR A 10 35.16 5.04 2.66
CA THR A 10 36.48 5.69 2.47
C THR A 10 36.38 7.22 2.54
N ILE A 11 35.38 7.82 1.89
CA ILE A 11 35.16 9.28 1.96
C ILE A 11 34.81 9.70 3.39
N THR A 12 34.02 8.90 4.10
CA THR A 12 33.61 9.17 5.48
C THR A 12 34.80 9.16 6.44
N GLU A 13 35.67 8.14 6.36
CA GLU A 13 36.87 8.03 7.18
C GLU A 13 37.83 9.22 6.95
N GLU A 14 37.97 9.60 5.68
CA GLU A 14 38.78 10.76 5.30
C GLU A 14 38.20 12.07 5.83
N PHE A 15 36.88 12.27 5.69
CA PHE A 15 36.17 13.43 6.21
C PHE A 15 36.32 13.55 7.73
N GLN A 16 36.16 12.43 8.44
CA GLN A 16 36.32 12.37 9.90
C GLN A 16 37.74 12.72 10.32
N THR A 17 38.75 12.23 9.59
CA THR A 17 40.16 12.54 9.86
C THR A 17 40.45 14.03 9.68
N ILE A 18 39.97 14.62 8.59
CA ILE A 18 40.14 16.06 8.32
C ILE A 18 39.40 16.89 9.37
N SER A 19 38.13 16.58 9.63
CA SER A 19 37.29 17.30 10.58
C SER A 19 37.86 17.24 12.01
N SER A 20 38.43 16.10 12.42
CA SER A 20 39.10 15.97 13.71
C SER A 20 40.34 16.86 13.83
N LYS A 21 41.16 16.93 12.77
CA LYS A 21 42.33 17.83 12.73
C LYS A 21 41.92 19.30 12.72
N MET A 22 40.86 19.65 12.01
CA MET A 22 40.31 21.01 11.99
C MET A 22 39.80 21.41 13.39
N PHE A 23 39.09 20.51 14.08
CA PHE A 23 38.64 20.73 15.45
C PHE A 23 39.82 20.95 16.42
N GLN A 24 40.89 20.16 16.30
CA GLN A 24 42.10 20.30 17.13
C GLN A 24 42.85 21.62 16.91
N ALA A 25 42.72 22.26 15.75
CA ALA A 25 43.46 23.47 15.41
C ALA A 25 43.00 24.74 16.19
N LYS A 26 41.81 24.71 16.81
CA LYS A 26 41.19 25.75 17.65
C LYS A 26 40.93 27.12 17.02
N THR A 27 41.58 27.47 15.91
CA THR A 27 41.35 28.72 15.16
C THR A 27 41.08 28.44 13.69
N ALA A 28 40.20 29.23 13.06
CA ALA A 28 39.78 29.03 11.67
C ALA A 28 40.96 29.08 10.67
N VAL A 29 41.93 29.97 10.90
CA VAL A 29 43.13 30.08 10.06
C VAL A 29 43.96 28.81 10.12
N LYS A 30 44.23 28.28 11.33
CA LYS A 30 45.01 27.03 11.49
C LYS A 30 44.25 25.82 10.97
N ALA A 31 42.93 25.78 11.14
CA ALA A 31 42.07 24.71 10.64
C ALA A 31 42.02 24.64 9.11
N THR A 32 42.07 25.78 8.43
CA THR A 32 42.06 25.83 6.96
C THR A 32 43.45 25.66 6.34
N HIS A 33 44.51 25.96 7.10
CA HIS A 33 45.92 25.87 6.67
C HIS A 33 46.65 24.65 7.28
N LEU A 34 45.96 23.53 7.49
CA LEU A 34 46.57 22.26 7.93
C LEU A 34 47.73 21.80 7.01
N ARG A 35 47.65 22.19 5.73
CA ARG A 35 48.71 22.13 4.72
C ARG A 35 48.66 23.40 3.88
N ALA A 36 49.71 23.65 3.09
CA ALA A 36 49.76 24.79 2.18
C ALA A 36 48.52 24.83 1.26
N PRO A 37 47.83 25.99 1.16
CA PRO A 37 46.77 26.18 0.18
C PRO A 37 47.28 25.89 -1.24
N PRO A 38 46.47 25.29 -2.15
CA PRO A 38 45.05 24.94 -2.03
C PRO A 38 44.79 23.46 -1.65
N PHE A 39 45.63 22.81 -0.83
CA PHE A 39 45.52 21.38 -0.55
C PHE A 39 44.14 20.94 -0.03
N LEU A 40 43.62 21.62 0.99
CA LEU A 40 42.36 21.24 1.65
C LEU A 40 41.15 21.44 0.73
N LEU A 41 41.12 22.56 -0.01
CA LEU A 41 40.10 22.85 -1.02
C LEU A 41 40.07 21.76 -2.10
N ASN A 42 41.25 21.42 -2.65
CA ASN A 42 41.35 20.36 -3.65
C ASN A 42 40.90 18.99 -3.11
N ARG A 43 41.09 18.74 -1.80
CA ARG A 43 40.65 17.50 -1.17
C ARG A 43 39.13 17.45 -1.04
N PHE A 44 38.51 18.51 -0.53
CA PHE A 44 37.06 18.59 -0.41
C PHE A 44 36.36 18.54 -1.77
N ASN A 45 36.85 19.25 -2.80
CA ASN A 45 36.29 19.18 -4.15
C ASN A 45 36.32 17.73 -4.71
N ARG A 46 37.43 17.00 -4.49
CA ARG A 46 37.50 15.59 -4.89
C ARG A 46 36.55 14.68 -4.11
N MET A 47 36.29 14.99 -2.84
CA MET A 47 35.32 14.24 -2.04
C MET A 47 33.90 14.51 -2.54
N ASP A 48 33.59 15.77 -2.86
CA ASP A 48 32.31 16.21 -3.40
C ASP A 48 32.01 15.53 -4.75
N GLU A 49 32.93 15.61 -5.72
CA GLU A 49 32.81 14.90 -7.01
C GLU A 49 32.54 13.39 -6.84
N ARG A 50 33.18 12.76 -5.85
CA ARG A 50 32.97 11.33 -5.57
C ARG A 50 31.61 11.06 -4.91
N LEU A 51 31.13 11.97 -4.05
CA LEU A 51 29.81 11.87 -3.44
C LEU A 51 28.71 12.02 -4.50
N GLU A 52 28.87 12.93 -5.47
CA GLU A 52 27.95 13.07 -6.60
C GLU A 52 27.83 11.77 -7.41
N LEU A 53 28.95 11.09 -7.67
CA LEU A 53 28.94 9.79 -8.35
C LEU A 53 28.18 8.72 -7.56
N ILE A 54 28.33 8.71 -6.23
CA ILE A 54 27.60 7.77 -5.35
C ILE A 54 26.11 8.10 -5.35
N GLN A 55 25.74 9.38 -5.26
CA GLN A 55 24.35 9.83 -5.33
C GLN A 55 23.70 9.43 -6.65
N ARG A 56 24.37 9.66 -7.78
CA ARG A 56 23.87 9.26 -9.11
C ARG A 56 23.66 7.75 -9.22
N ALA A 57 24.59 6.95 -8.69
CA ALA A 57 24.43 5.49 -8.66
C ALA A 57 23.24 5.06 -7.79
N LEU A 58 23.01 5.74 -6.66
CA LEU A 58 21.85 5.52 -5.80
C LEU A 58 20.54 5.87 -6.52
N GLU A 59 20.48 7.00 -7.21
CA GLU A 59 19.31 7.41 -8.00
C GLU A 59 18.96 6.39 -9.09
N ILE A 60 19.98 5.93 -9.85
CA ILE A 60 19.79 4.89 -10.87
C ILE A 60 19.25 3.61 -10.21
N TYR A 61 19.81 3.21 -9.07
CA TYR A 61 19.32 2.04 -8.34
C TYR A 61 17.86 2.20 -7.89
N LEU A 62 17.49 3.33 -7.28
CA LEU A 62 16.11 3.59 -6.87
C LEU A 62 15.17 3.59 -8.07
N GLU A 63 15.58 4.15 -9.20
CA GLU A 63 14.79 4.13 -10.44
C GLU A 63 14.56 2.70 -10.95
N THR A 64 15.56 1.82 -10.89
CA THR A 64 15.35 0.39 -11.21
C THR A 64 14.34 -0.26 -10.27
N LYS A 65 14.30 0.12 -8.99
CA LYS A 65 13.30 -0.38 -8.04
C LYS A 65 11.90 0.13 -8.34
N ARG A 66 11.75 1.39 -8.77
CA ARG A 66 10.47 1.94 -9.22
C ARG A 66 9.92 1.23 -10.45
N GLN A 67 10.77 0.90 -11.41
CA GLN A 67 10.35 0.13 -12.59
C GLN A 67 9.82 -1.26 -12.23
N LEU A 68 10.40 -1.90 -11.20
CA LEU A 68 9.94 -3.22 -10.72
C LEU A 68 8.63 -3.14 -9.94
N PHE A 69 8.41 -2.05 -9.19
CA PHE A 69 7.20 -1.79 -8.43
C PHE A 69 6.78 -0.31 -8.54
N PRO A 70 5.92 0.05 -9.53
CA PRO A 70 5.59 1.43 -9.85
C PRO A 70 4.97 2.25 -8.72
N ARG A 71 4.41 1.62 -7.67
CA ARG A 71 3.89 2.37 -6.51
C ARG A 71 4.97 3.15 -5.76
N PHE A 72 6.23 2.78 -5.94
CA PHE A 72 7.37 3.54 -5.45
C PHE A 72 7.53 4.96 -6.04
N TYR A 73 6.82 5.29 -7.14
CA TYR A 73 6.75 6.68 -7.62
C TYR A 73 5.93 7.59 -6.70
N PHE A 74 5.09 7.05 -5.81
CA PHE A 74 4.21 7.83 -4.92
C PHE A 74 4.82 8.15 -3.55
N ILE A 75 6.02 7.67 -3.28
CA ILE A 75 6.70 7.86 -1.99
C ILE A 75 8.02 8.60 -2.17
N SER A 76 8.51 9.17 -1.08
CA SER A 76 9.83 9.82 -1.05
C SER A 76 10.96 8.80 -1.23
N ASN A 77 12.15 9.28 -1.64
CA ASN A 77 13.36 8.45 -1.68
C ASN A 77 13.69 7.86 -0.30
N ASP A 78 13.49 8.64 0.77
CA ASP A 78 13.76 8.22 2.15
C ASP A 78 12.85 7.07 2.58
N ASP A 79 11.53 7.20 2.33
CA ASP A 79 10.57 6.12 2.56
C ASP A 79 10.96 4.87 1.77
N MET A 80 11.36 5.02 0.51
CA MET A 80 11.76 3.90 -0.33
C MET A 80 13.00 3.18 0.21
N LEU A 81 14.00 3.95 0.67
CA LEU A 81 15.21 3.40 1.27
C LEU A 81 14.91 2.66 2.58
N GLU A 82 14.00 3.16 3.41
CA GLU A 82 13.55 2.48 4.62
C GLU A 82 12.88 1.14 4.30
N ILE A 83 12.04 1.10 3.27
CA ILE A 83 11.38 -0.13 2.80
C ILE A 83 12.37 -1.13 2.22
N LEU A 84 13.32 -0.68 1.40
CA LEU A 84 14.35 -1.52 0.78
C LEU A 84 15.34 -2.06 1.82
N GLY A 85 15.73 -1.23 2.80
CA GLY A 85 16.61 -1.60 3.91
C GLY A 85 15.97 -2.62 4.86
N ASN A 86 14.66 -2.56 5.04
CA ASN A 86 13.90 -3.46 5.91
C ASN A 86 13.13 -4.56 5.15
N ALA A 87 13.57 -4.95 3.96
CA ALA A 87 12.84 -5.92 3.12
C ALA A 87 12.51 -7.26 3.80
N LYS A 88 13.32 -7.70 4.78
CA LYS A 88 13.11 -8.93 5.57
C LYS A 88 12.32 -8.72 6.87
N ARG A 89 11.98 -7.47 7.18
CA ARG A 89 11.26 -7.02 8.38
C ARG A 89 9.95 -6.32 7.98
N PRO A 90 8.96 -7.08 7.47
CA PRO A 90 7.68 -6.51 7.05
C PRO A 90 6.94 -5.81 8.18
N ASP A 91 7.22 -6.14 9.45
CA ASP A 91 6.74 -5.40 10.62
C ASP A 91 7.08 -3.90 10.56
N LEU A 92 8.26 -3.54 10.06
CA LEU A 92 8.68 -2.16 9.90
C LEU A 92 8.13 -1.53 8.61
N VAL A 93 7.98 -2.33 7.55
CA VAL A 93 7.46 -1.84 6.26
C VAL A 93 5.97 -1.45 6.32
N GLN A 94 5.22 -2.02 7.28
CA GLN A 94 3.77 -1.78 7.45
C GLN A 94 3.41 -0.29 7.52
N THR A 95 4.24 0.54 8.15
CA THR A 95 4.02 1.99 8.30
C THR A 95 3.92 2.73 6.97
N HIS A 96 4.56 2.21 5.92
CA HIS A 96 4.55 2.80 4.58
C HIS A 96 3.45 2.24 3.68
N LEU A 97 2.75 1.16 4.07
CA LEU A 97 1.72 0.54 3.23
C LEU A 97 0.59 1.52 2.89
N LYS A 98 0.18 2.35 3.84
CA LYS A 98 -0.79 3.43 3.62
C LYS A 98 -0.39 4.44 2.54
N LYS A 99 0.92 4.66 2.36
CA LYS A 99 1.43 5.58 1.34
C LYS A 99 1.50 4.90 -0.03
N LEU A 100 1.72 3.58 -0.05
CA LEU A 100 1.85 2.78 -1.28
C LEU A 100 0.52 2.35 -1.87
N PHE A 101 -0.48 2.10 -1.01
CA PHE A 101 -1.74 1.48 -1.35
C PHE A 101 -2.91 2.28 -0.82
N ASP A 102 -3.93 2.41 -1.66
CA ASP A 102 -5.19 2.99 -1.23
C ASP A 102 -5.93 1.98 -0.33
N ASN A 103 -6.27 2.43 0.87
CA ASN A 103 -6.97 1.67 1.91
C ASN A 103 -6.35 0.31 2.31
N LEU A 104 -5.02 0.18 2.27
CA LEU A 104 -4.30 -0.92 2.93
C LEU A 104 -3.56 -0.38 4.16
N TYR A 105 -4.09 -0.67 5.35
CA TYR A 105 -3.51 -0.23 6.61
C TYR A 105 -2.34 -1.12 7.03
N LYS A 106 -2.60 -2.42 7.12
CA LYS A 106 -1.61 -3.43 7.53
C LYS A 106 -1.97 -4.81 6.97
N LEU A 107 -0.98 -5.66 6.87
CA LEU A 107 -1.12 -7.09 6.67
C LEU A 107 -1.22 -7.81 8.02
N GLU A 108 -1.99 -8.89 8.04
CA GLU A 108 -2.00 -9.86 9.15
C GLU A 108 -0.77 -10.74 9.03
N LEU A 109 0.25 -10.44 9.84
CA LEU A 109 1.56 -11.08 9.77
C LEU A 109 1.74 -12.12 10.88
N LYS A 110 2.26 -13.30 10.51
CA LYS A 110 2.63 -14.37 11.43
C LYS A 110 4.05 -14.83 11.14
N ARG A 111 4.81 -15.14 12.20
CA ARG A 111 6.12 -15.78 12.07
C ARG A 111 5.94 -17.29 12.10
N VAL A 112 6.52 -17.97 11.11
CA VAL A 112 6.40 -19.42 10.96
C VAL A 112 7.78 -20.07 10.77
N GLY A 113 7.96 -21.22 11.43
CA GLY A 113 9.15 -22.06 11.36
C GLY A 113 10.11 -21.85 12.55
N LYS A 114 10.42 -22.96 13.25
CA LYS A 114 11.31 -22.97 14.44
C LYS A 114 12.76 -22.54 14.15
N THR A 115 13.22 -22.73 12.91
CA THR A 115 14.64 -22.54 12.54
C THR A 115 14.90 -21.33 11.63
N LEU A 116 13.95 -20.96 10.76
CA LEU A 116 14.13 -19.93 9.73
C LEU A 116 13.33 -18.63 9.98
N ASN A 117 12.43 -18.61 10.97
CA ASN A 117 11.68 -17.42 11.42
C ASN A 117 11.14 -16.57 10.26
N ARG A 118 10.45 -17.21 9.30
CA ARG A 118 9.94 -16.53 8.10
C ARG A 118 8.62 -15.83 8.39
N TRP A 119 8.41 -14.70 7.73
CA TRP A 119 7.16 -13.98 7.82
C TRP A 119 6.16 -14.49 6.78
N GLN A 120 4.91 -14.61 7.21
CA GLN A 120 3.77 -14.96 6.38
C GLN A 120 2.66 -13.93 6.56
N GLY A 121 2.01 -13.53 5.48
CA GLY A 121 0.82 -12.70 5.47
C GLY A 121 -0.43 -13.54 5.17
N SER A 122 -1.41 -13.55 6.07
CA SER A 122 -2.67 -14.29 5.86
C SER A 122 -3.83 -13.41 5.37
N GLY A 123 -3.68 -12.08 5.41
CA GLY A 123 -4.73 -11.17 4.96
C GLY A 123 -4.33 -9.71 5.14
N MET A 124 -5.30 -8.84 4.94
CA MET A 124 -5.13 -7.39 4.99
C MET A 124 -6.22 -6.72 5.83
N TYR A 125 -5.87 -5.58 6.42
CA TYR A 125 -6.78 -4.69 7.12
C TYR A 125 -6.90 -3.36 6.38
N SER A 126 -8.12 -2.84 6.32
CA SER A 126 -8.40 -1.45 5.94
C SER A 126 -8.11 -0.49 7.10
N ASP A 127 -8.10 0.82 6.83
CA ASP A 127 -7.95 1.84 7.88
C ASP A 127 -9.14 1.86 8.85
N ASP A 128 -10.32 1.48 8.37
CA ASP A 128 -11.54 1.35 9.17
C ASP A 128 -11.58 0.09 10.05
N GLY A 129 -10.59 -0.82 9.86
CA GLY A 129 -10.45 -2.05 10.63
C GLY A 129 -11.15 -3.28 10.02
N GLU A 130 -11.66 -3.18 8.80
CA GLU A 130 -12.20 -4.34 8.08
C GLU A 130 -11.06 -5.29 7.69
N PHE A 131 -11.24 -6.59 7.96
CA PHE A 131 -10.26 -7.63 7.64
C PHE A 131 -10.70 -8.46 6.43
N VAL A 132 -9.77 -8.70 5.52
CA VAL A 132 -9.95 -9.59 4.37
C VAL A 132 -8.82 -10.62 4.35
N GLU A 133 -9.19 -11.89 4.50
CA GLU A 133 -8.26 -13.02 4.43
C GLU A 133 -7.88 -13.32 2.97
N PHE A 134 -6.60 -13.55 2.70
CA PHE A 134 -6.14 -13.98 1.39
C PHE A 134 -6.49 -15.45 1.12
N GLN A 135 -6.67 -15.80 -0.16
CA GLN A 135 -6.95 -17.18 -0.54
C GLN A 135 -5.77 -18.13 -0.33
N GLN A 136 -4.56 -17.58 -0.35
CA GLN A 136 -3.31 -18.29 -0.13
C GLN A 136 -2.46 -17.49 0.84
N VAL A 137 -1.61 -18.18 1.57
CA VAL A 137 -0.65 -17.53 2.46
C VAL A 137 0.44 -16.86 1.63
N LEU A 138 0.63 -15.56 1.83
CA LEU A 138 1.74 -14.82 1.24
C LEU A 138 3.01 -15.12 2.04
N TYR A 139 4.05 -15.61 1.40
CA TYR A 139 5.37 -15.75 2.02
C TYR A 139 6.20 -14.50 1.76
N ILE A 140 6.63 -13.83 2.83
CA ILE A 140 7.45 -12.63 2.71
C ILE A 140 8.91 -13.08 2.65
N ASP A 141 9.45 -13.12 1.44
CA ASP A 141 10.81 -13.53 1.16
C ASP A 141 11.42 -12.71 0.01
N GLY A 142 12.73 -12.55 0.05
CA GLY A 142 13.48 -11.80 -0.95
C GLY A 142 13.29 -10.27 -0.88
N PRO A 143 13.52 -9.57 -2.01
CA PRO A 143 13.43 -8.11 -2.09
C PRO A 143 12.01 -7.58 -1.85
N SER A 144 11.89 -6.37 -1.29
CA SER A 144 10.59 -5.80 -0.90
C SER A 144 9.67 -5.53 -2.09
N GLU A 145 10.21 -5.07 -3.22
CA GLU A 145 9.43 -4.85 -4.43
C GLU A 145 8.72 -6.12 -4.93
N ARG A 146 9.32 -7.30 -4.68
CA ARG A 146 8.76 -8.58 -5.14
C ARG A 146 7.54 -8.95 -4.32
N TRP A 147 7.67 -8.99 -3.00
CA TRP A 147 6.55 -9.40 -2.15
C TRP A 147 5.48 -8.31 -2.06
N LEU A 148 5.83 -7.01 -2.17
CA LEU A 148 4.84 -5.93 -2.28
C LEU A 148 4.00 -6.05 -3.55
N ARG A 149 4.61 -6.44 -4.67
CA ARG A 149 3.86 -6.75 -5.89
C ARG A 149 2.95 -7.98 -5.71
N GLN A 150 3.40 -9.01 -5.00
CA GLN A 150 2.55 -10.16 -4.69
C GLN A 150 1.37 -9.79 -3.79
N VAL A 151 1.55 -8.88 -2.83
CA VAL A 151 0.43 -8.32 -2.03
C VAL A 151 -0.63 -7.74 -2.98
N GLU A 152 -0.22 -6.91 -3.95
CA GLU A 152 -1.14 -6.33 -4.94
C GLU A 152 -1.90 -7.41 -5.72
N GLU A 153 -1.20 -8.42 -6.25
CA GLU A 153 -1.80 -9.53 -6.97
C GLU A 153 -2.82 -10.31 -6.10
N TYR A 154 -2.50 -10.50 -4.81
CA TYR A 154 -3.37 -11.18 -3.85
C TYR A 154 -4.60 -10.35 -3.52
N MET A 155 -4.44 -9.02 -3.35
CA MET A 155 -5.55 -8.08 -3.17
C MET A 155 -6.53 -8.16 -4.35
N PHE A 156 -6.03 -8.07 -5.58
CA PHE A 156 -6.89 -8.18 -6.76
C PHE A 156 -7.60 -9.53 -6.85
N THR A 157 -6.87 -10.61 -6.59
CA THR A 157 -7.41 -11.97 -6.68
C THR A 157 -8.50 -12.20 -5.64
N VAL A 158 -8.26 -11.87 -4.37
CA VAL A 158 -9.23 -12.06 -3.30
C VAL A 158 -10.47 -11.19 -3.52
N MET A 159 -10.30 -9.92 -3.90
CA MET A 159 -11.43 -9.02 -4.10
C MET A 159 -12.30 -9.44 -5.29
N LYS A 160 -11.69 -9.92 -6.38
CA LYS A 160 -12.42 -10.46 -7.53
C LYS A 160 -13.25 -11.69 -7.16
N GLU A 161 -12.69 -12.61 -6.37
CA GLU A 161 -13.41 -13.81 -5.94
C GLU A 161 -14.50 -13.47 -4.93
N LEU A 162 -14.23 -12.61 -3.95
CA LEU A 162 -15.23 -12.12 -3.00
C LEU A 162 -16.38 -11.42 -3.71
N LEU A 163 -16.14 -10.62 -4.74
CA LEU A 163 -17.21 -9.98 -5.51
C LEU A 163 -18.10 -11.01 -6.22
N LYS A 164 -17.51 -12.06 -6.81
CA LYS A 164 -18.27 -13.15 -7.43
C LYS A 164 -19.14 -13.88 -6.41
N LEU A 165 -18.58 -14.19 -5.24
CA LEU A 165 -19.29 -14.89 -4.17
C LEU A 165 -20.41 -14.01 -3.58
N THR A 166 -20.14 -12.74 -3.32
CA THR A 166 -21.09 -11.74 -2.82
C THR A 166 -22.26 -11.54 -3.78
N ARG A 167 -22.00 -11.53 -5.10
CA ARG A 167 -23.06 -11.46 -6.12
C ARG A 167 -23.89 -12.73 -6.22
N ARG A 168 -23.27 -13.91 -6.09
CA ARG A 168 -23.99 -15.20 -6.08
C ARG A 168 -24.87 -15.32 -4.83
N SER A 169 -24.38 -14.90 -3.67
CA SER A 169 -25.14 -14.95 -2.42
C SER A 169 -26.33 -14.01 -2.41
N LEU A 170 -26.22 -12.81 -3.03
CA LEU A 170 -27.35 -11.88 -3.16
C LEU A 170 -28.53 -12.52 -3.89
N LYS A 171 -28.28 -13.30 -4.96
CA LYS A 171 -29.34 -14.01 -5.71
C LYS A 171 -30.08 -15.03 -4.85
N LYS A 172 -29.40 -15.65 -3.88
CA LYS A 172 -30.00 -16.62 -2.94
C LYS A 172 -30.78 -15.93 -1.82
N LEU A 173 -30.37 -14.72 -1.44
CA LEU A 173 -30.91 -13.98 -0.30
C LEU A 173 -31.71 -12.73 -0.71
N ILE A 174 -32.34 -12.72 -1.90
CA ILE A 174 -33.09 -11.56 -2.41
C ILE A 174 -34.18 -11.08 -1.42
N GLY A 175 -34.78 -12.00 -0.66
CA GLY A 175 -35.81 -11.68 0.35
C GLY A 175 -35.27 -11.22 1.71
N ASN A 176 -33.98 -11.45 2.02
CA ASN A 176 -33.38 -11.16 3.31
C ASN A 176 -32.06 -10.38 3.14
N ARG A 177 -32.20 -9.14 2.69
CA ARG A 177 -31.07 -8.26 2.38
C ARG A 177 -30.29 -7.83 3.63
N GLU A 178 -30.95 -7.69 4.78
CA GLU A 178 -30.31 -7.36 6.06
C GLU A 178 -29.29 -8.42 6.44
N LYS A 179 -29.69 -9.71 6.44
CA LYS A 179 -28.74 -10.81 6.71
C LYS A 179 -27.60 -10.86 5.69
N TRP A 180 -27.88 -10.58 4.42
CA TRP A 180 -26.86 -10.60 3.37
C TRP A 180 -25.77 -9.55 3.57
N ILE A 181 -26.12 -8.34 4.03
CA ILE A 181 -25.14 -7.25 4.25
C ILE A 181 -24.08 -7.65 5.29
N PHE A 182 -24.47 -8.37 6.34
CA PHE A 182 -23.55 -8.76 7.42
C PHE A 182 -22.61 -9.92 7.07
N LEU A 183 -22.77 -10.56 5.91
CA LEU A 183 -21.99 -11.74 5.52
C LEU A 183 -20.77 -11.41 4.67
N TRP A 184 -20.68 -10.20 4.12
CA TRP A 184 -19.68 -9.84 3.12
C TRP A 184 -19.02 -8.51 3.46
N PRO A 185 -17.77 -8.30 3.03
CA PRO A 185 -17.10 -7.02 3.22
C PRO A 185 -17.90 -5.85 2.62
N GLY A 186 -17.87 -4.70 3.28
CA GLY A 186 -18.68 -3.53 2.95
C GLY A 186 -18.53 -3.11 1.49
N GLN A 187 -17.30 -3.04 0.99
CA GLN A 187 -17.03 -2.67 -0.40
C GLN A 187 -17.64 -3.69 -1.40
N MET A 188 -17.67 -4.98 -1.07
CA MET A 188 -18.26 -6.02 -1.92
C MET A 188 -19.79 -5.92 -1.93
N VAL A 189 -20.39 -5.64 -0.77
CA VAL A 189 -21.83 -5.37 -0.62
C VAL A 189 -22.24 -4.18 -1.48
N LEU A 190 -21.54 -3.05 -1.35
CA LEU A 190 -21.82 -1.81 -2.09
C LEU A 190 -21.67 -2.03 -3.61
N THR A 191 -20.55 -2.58 -4.05
CA THR A 191 -20.29 -2.85 -5.47
C THR A 191 -21.35 -3.79 -6.06
N THR A 192 -21.70 -4.85 -5.34
CA THR A 192 -22.74 -5.79 -5.78
C THR A 192 -24.10 -5.12 -5.84
N ALA A 193 -24.44 -4.28 -4.86
CA ALA A 193 -25.68 -3.53 -4.81
C ALA A 193 -25.81 -2.56 -5.99
N GLN A 194 -24.75 -1.83 -6.32
CA GLN A 194 -24.70 -0.94 -7.48
C GLN A 194 -24.89 -1.70 -8.79
N ILE A 195 -24.17 -2.80 -8.99
CA ILE A 195 -24.32 -3.66 -10.18
C ILE A 195 -25.77 -4.16 -10.32
N GLN A 196 -26.36 -4.64 -9.22
CA GLN A 196 -27.74 -5.13 -9.23
C GLN A 196 -28.73 -4.00 -9.52
N TRP A 197 -28.57 -2.83 -8.89
CA TRP A 197 -29.43 -1.67 -9.12
C TRP A 197 -29.37 -1.21 -10.57
N THR A 198 -28.17 -1.02 -11.13
CA THR A 198 -27.98 -0.63 -12.54
C THR A 198 -28.62 -1.66 -13.47
N THR A 199 -28.41 -2.95 -13.22
CA THR A 199 -29.03 -4.03 -14.02
C THR A 199 -30.56 -3.97 -13.99
N GLU A 200 -31.16 -3.74 -12.82
CA GLU A 200 -32.62 -3.63 -12.67
C GLU A 200 -33.17 -2.37 -13.35
N CYS A 201 -32.47 -1.24 -13.23
CA CYS A 201 -32.81 0.02 -13.90
C CYS A 201 -32.77 -0.12 -15.42
N THR A 202 -31.67 -0.63 -15.99
CA THR A 202 -31.52 -0.84 -17.43
C THR A 202 -32.61 -1.74 -17.98
N ARG A 203 -32.87 -2.89 -17.33
CA ARG A 203 -33.96 -3.80 -17.74
C ARG A 203 -35.33 -3.14 -17.68
N SER A 204 -35.58 -2.35 -16.64
CA SER A 204 -36.86 -1.65 -16.49
C SER A 204 -37.05 -0.58 -17.57
N LEU A 205 -36.00 0.14 -17.94
CA LEU A 205 -36.04 1.13 -19.02
C LEU A 205 -36.29 0.48 -20.38
N ILE A 206 -35.59 -0.62 -20.70
CA ILE A 206 -35.83 -1.41 -21.92
C ILE A 206 -37.29 -1.88 -21.97
N HIS A 207 -37.81 -2.41 -20.87
CA HIS A 207 -39.19 -2.87 -20.81
C HIS A 207 -40.19 -1.71 -20.96
N CYS A 208 -39.95 -0.55 -20.33
CA CYS A 208 -40.77 0.64 -20.52
C CYS A 208 -40.87 1.05 -21.99
N ASN A 209 -39.76 0.94 -22.74
CA ASN A 209 -39.73 1.23 -24.18
C ASN A 209 -40.54 0.19 -24.98
N MET A 210 -40.41 -1.10 -24.64
CA MET A 210 -41.16 -2.18 -25.31
C MET A 210 -42.67 -2.09 -25.11
N VAL A 211 -43.13 -1.67 -23.94
CA VAL A 211 -44.57 -1.58 -23.62
C VAL A 211 -45.15 -0.17 -23.75
N ASP A 212 -44.34 0.81 -24.16
CA ASP A 212 -44.64 2.25 -24.18
C ASP A 212 -45.34 2.76 -22.90
N GLN A 213 -44.89 2.29 -21.74
CA GLN A 213 -45.49 2.62 -20.45
C GLN A 213 -44.44 2.80 -19.36
N LYS A 214 -44.64 3.80 -18.49
CA LYS A 214 -43.76 4.07 -17.33
C LYS A 214 -44.03 3.16 -16.11
N LYS A 215 -45.01 2.25 -16.20
CA LYS A 215 -45.43 1.37 -15.10
C LYS A 215 -44.30 0.47 -14.56
N PRO A 216 -43.43 -0.16 -15.38
CA PRO A 216 -42.31 -0.97 -14.90
C PRO A 216 -41.35 -0.17 -14.01
N LEU A 217 -40.98 1.05 -14.43
CA LEU A 217 -40.10 1.93 -13.67
C LEU A 217 -40.73 2.38 -12.34
N ARG A 218 -42.04 2.70 -12.34
CA ARG A 218 -42.77 3.01 -11.09
C ARG A 218 -42.78 1.83 -10.12
N LYS A 219 -42.91 0.59 -10.62
CA LYS A 219 -42.83 -0.63 -9.80
C LYS A 219 -41.43 -0.82 -9.21
N LEU A 220 -40.38 -0.60 -10.00
CA LEU A 220 -39.00 -0.66 -9.51
C LEU A 220 -38.74 0.40 -8.43
N LYS A 221 -39.17 1.65 -8.63
CA LYS A 221 -39.04 2.72 -7.63
C LYS A 221 -39.66 2.32 -6.29
N ARG A 222 -40.89 1.77 -6.30
CA ARG A 222 -41.55 1.28 -5.08
C ARG A 222 -40.76 0.18 -4.38
N LYS A 223 -40.16 -0.76 -5.14
CA LYS A 223 -39.29 -1.81 -4.58
C LYS A 223 -38.05 -1.21 -3.91
N GLN A 224 -37.38 -0.25 -4.55
CA GLN A 224 -36.19 0.40 -3.98
C GLN A 224 -36.51 1.20 -2.72
N ILE A 225 -37.63 1.92 -2.68
CA ILE A 225 -38.10 2.62 -1.46
C ILE A 225 -38.29 1.64 -0.29
N LYS A 226 -38.88 0.47 -0.53
CA LYS A 226 -39.03 -0.56 0.51
C LYS A 226 -37.68 -1.07 1.03
N VAL A 227 -36.70 -1.25 0.14
CA VAL A 227 -35.34 -1.64 0.56
C VAL A 227 -34.71 -0.54 1.40
N LEU A 228 -34.79 0.72 0.97
CA LEU A 228 -34.25 1.87 1.72
C LEU A 228 -34.88 2.01 3.11
N SER A 229 -36.20 1.83 3.24
CA SER A 229 -36.88 1.84 4.56
C SER A 229 -36.27 0.80 5.51
N LYS A 230 -36.11 -0.44 5.03
CA LYS A 230 -35.50 -1.51 5.84
C LYS A 230 -34.06 -1.21 6.24
N LEU A 231 -33.26 -0.67 5.32
CA LEU A 231 -31.88 -0.25 5.63
C LEU A 231 -31.84 0.89 6.64
N SER A 232 -32.77 1.86 6.55
CA SER A 232 -32.90 2.95 7.52
C SER A 232 -33.37 2.46 8.89
N GLU A 233 -34.18 1.40 8.96
CA GLU A 233 -34.55 0.77 10.23
C GLU A 233 -33.37 0.00 10.82
N MET A 234 -32.59 -0.68 9.98
CA MET A 234 -31.39 -1.41 10.39
C MET A 234 -30.30 -0.47 10.95
N SER A 235 -30.09 0.70 10.34
CA SER A 235 -29.08 1.66 10.81
C SER A 235 -29.35 2.24 12.20
N ARG A 236 -30.63 2.20 12.65
CA ARG A 236 -31.04 2.61 14.00
C ARG A 236 -30.79 1.55 15.07
N LYS A 237 -30.46 0.31 14.68
CA LYS A 237 -30.12 -0.78 15.62
C LYS A 237 -28.69 -0.63 16.12
N GLU A 238 -28.35 -1.40 17.15
CA GLU A 238 -26.96 -1.56 17.58
C GLU A 238 -26.16 -2.27 16.49
N LEU A 239 -25.18 -1.56 15.95
CA LEU A 239 -24.26 -2.03 14.92
C LEU A 239 -22.84 -1.78 15.42
N THR A 240 -21.92 -2.67 15.05
CA THR A 240 -20.48 -2.42 15.25
C THR A 240 -20.05 -1.19 14.45
N LYS A 241 -18.95 -0.55 14.86
CA LYS A 241 -18.41 0.62 14.15
C LYS A 241 -18.21 0.33 12.65
N ILE A 242 -17.59 -0.80 12.33
CA ILE A 242 -17.31 -1.24 10.95
C ILE A 242 -18.60 -1.43 10.15
N MET A 243 -19.66 -1.99 10.75
CA MET A 243 -20.92 -2.21 10.04
C MET A 243 -21.74 -0.93 9.83
N ARG A 244 -21.44 0.13 10.57
CA ARG A 244 -22.12 1.42 10.47
C ARG A 244 -21.45 2.37 9.49
N LEU A 245 -20.12 2.27 9.35
CA LEU A 245 -19.34 2.94 8.31
C LEU A 245 -19.75 2.42 6.92
#